data_AF-A0A369QFY3-F1
#
_entry.id   AF-A0A369QFY3-F1
#
_cell.length_a   1.000
_cell.length_b   1.000
_cell.length_c   1.000
_cell.angle_alpha   90.00
_cell.angle_beta   90.00
_cell.angle_gamma   90.00
#
_symmetry.space_group_name_H-M   'P 1'
#
loop_
_entity.id
_entity.type
_entity.pdbx_description
1 polymer ?
#
loop_
_entity_poly.entity_id
_entity_poly.type
_entity_poly.pdbx_seq_one_letter_code
_entity_poly.pdbx_strand_id
1 'polypeptide(L)'
;MISDVPVDYAGYRPENYFGNYNGNITIEYALATSLNIPAVKILDQLTVPVFVDKLKQAQFSQIKKTGDQLGLSVILGGCDVKLEELTALYASFASQGRYAPLRWQQQDPLKYQRQLLSPTATYLVNQILTQLQRPDLPHNFQNSGHLPRIAWKTGTSYGRKDAWSIGYNKKYTVGVWVGNFSGEGVPELNGTDSATPLLFDIFNTIDYNSANDWFAAPPGLAQRSVCTATGLPANTFCQNRVLDAYLPGISPVAKCTHLKPVMVSENQQFAYCTTCLPESGYLQKWYPNYTPEILAFYEAEHIPYEKIPAHNPQCSRIFSEFAPVITAPTSNMEYLLERAEKQKLMLHCNTHNEVKQVYWYINDQLLQAVPVNQNLFFTPEKAGKYKISCLDDQGRNTDSYITVRFLD
;
A
#
# COMPACT_ATOMS: atom_id res chain seq x y z
N MET A 1 8.22 -0.71 -6.84
CA MET A 1 6.89 -0.12 -7.09
C MET A 1 5.86 -0.78 -6.18
N ILE A 2 4.75 -0.09 -5.95
CA ILE A 2 3.57 -0.55 -5.23
C ILE A 2 2.32 -0.02 -5.92
N SER A 3 1.22 -0.76 -5.88
CA SER A 3 -0.04 -0.37 -6.50
C SER A 3 -0.91 0.46 -5.55
N ASP A 4 -1.42 1.57 -6.04
CA ASP A 4 -2.38 2.48 -5.40
C ASP A 4 -3.70 2.41 -6.18
N VAL A 5 -4.49 1.39 -5.86
CA VAL A 5 -5.77 1.04 -6.50
C VAL A 5 -6.76 0.56 -5.43
N PRO A 6 -8.08 0.54 -5.69
CA PRO A 6 -9.07 0.06 -4.72
C PRO A 6 -8.72 -1.33 -4.18
N VAL A 7 -8.84 -1.50 -2.86
CA VAL A 7 -8.58 -2.76 -2.15
C VAL A 7 -9.59 -3.00 -1.04
N ASP A 8 -9.83 -4.28 -0.75
CA ASP A 8 -10.73 -4.76 0.30
C ASP A 8 -10.00 -5.80 1.16
N TYR A 9 -9.79 -5.47 2.43
CA TYR A 9 -9.21 -6.35 3.44
C TYR A 9 -10.31 -6.84 4.39
N ALA A 10 -11.12 -7.80 3.94
CA ALA A 10 -12.19 -8.35 4.78
C ALA A 10 -13.18 -7.33 5.31
N GLY A 11 -13.65 -6.45 4.42
CA GLY A 11 -14.59 -5.38 4.71
C GLY A 11 -13.90 -4.06 5.06
N TYR A 12 -12.58 -4.07 5.33
CA TYR A 12 -11.82 -2.84 5.50
C TYR A 12 -11.34 -2.31 4.15
N ARG A 13 -11.90 -1.16 3.73
CA ARG A 13 -11.61 -0.50 2.46
C ARG A 13 -10.98 0.87 2.72
N PRO A 14 -9.64 0.97 2.83
CA PRO A 14 -8.98 2.25 3.00
C PRO A 14 -9.09 3.09 1.72
N GLU A 15 -9.26 4.39 1.88
CA GLU A 15 -9.29 5.35 0.78
C GLU A 15 -8.16 6.37 0.94
N ASN A 16 -7.64 6.87 -0.19
CA ASN A 16 -6.73 8.01 -0.17
C ASN A 16 -7.50 9.28 0.23
N TYR A 17 -6.80 10.22 0.86
CA TYR A 17 -7.43 11.45 1.36
C TYR A 17 -8.21 12.24 0.29
N PHE A 18 -7.71 12.28 -0.94
CA PHE A 18 -8.37 12.93 -2.08
C PHE A 18 -9.24 11.98 -2.93
N GLY A 19 -9.43 10.73 -2.52
CA GLY A 19 -10.24 9.72 -3.23
C GLY A 19 -9.63 9.16 -4.52
N ASN A 20 -8.63 9.82 -5.10
CA ASN A 20 -8.00 9.39 -6.35
C ASN A 20 -7.05 8.19 -6.16
N TYR A 21 -6.94 7.38 -7.22
CA TYR A 21 -6.03 6.24 -7.32
C TYR A 21 -4.96 6.50 -8.39
N ASN A 22 -3.72 6.13 -8.12
CA ASN A 22 -2.57 6.45 -8.98
C ASN A 22 -2.04 5.24 -9.78
N GLY A 23 -2.64 4.05 -9.64
CA GLY A 23 -2.11 2.84 -10.28
C GLY A 23 -0.76 2.44 -9.68
N ASN A 24 0.20 2.02 -10.49
CA ASN A 24 1.53 1.64 -9.98
C ASN A 24 2.42 2.88 -9.74
N ILE A 25 2.90 3.03 -8.51
CA ILE A 25 3.72 4.16 -8.05
C ILE A 25 4.98 3.70 -7.30
N THR A 26 5.93 4.61 -7.11
CA THR A 26 7.13 4.35 -6.31
C THR A 26 6.83 4.45 -4.81
N ILE A 27 7.64 3.79 -3.97
CA ILE A 27 7.50 3.89 -2.51
C ILE A 27 7.86 5.30 -2.05
N GLU A 28 8.85 5.90 -2.72
CA GLU A 28 9.27 7.28 -2.57
C GLU A 28 8.09 8.24 -2.77
N TYR A 29 7.36 8.10 -3.88
CA TYR A 29 6.19 8.91 -4.17
C TYR A 29 5.08 8.68 -3.14
N ALA A 30 4.77 7.43 -2.80
CA ALA A 30 3.73 7.09 -1.83
C ALA A 30 3.98 7.72 -0.45
N LEU A 31 5.22 7.65 0.05
CA LEU A 31 5.58 8.23 1.34
C LEU A 31 5.62 9.76 1.30
N ALA A 32 6.18 10.36 0.23
CA ALA A 32 6.24 11.80 0.07
C ALA A 32 4.84 12.45 0.00
N THR A 33 3.90 11.79 -0.67
CA THR A 33 2.51 12.24 -0.87
C THR A 33 1.53 11.69 0.17
N SER A 34 2.00 10.88 1.13
CA SER A 34 1.21 10.35 2.25
C SER A 34 -0.02 9.52 1.83
N LEU A 35 0.14 8.67 0.82
CA LEU A 35 -0.97 7.83 0.34
C LEU A 35 -1.30 6.71 1.33
N ASN A 36 -2.60 6.52 1.58
CA ASN A 36 -3.10 5.59 2.59
C ASN A 36 -3.03 4.14 2.11
N ILE A 37 -3.44 3.88 0.87
CA ILE A 37 -3.55 2.52 0.34
C ILE A 37 -2.17 1.83 0.26
N PRO A 38 -1.10 2.45 -0.28
CA PRO A 38 0.23 1.87 -0.23
C PRO A 38 0.72 1.59 1.19
N ALA A 39 0.42 2.47 2.16
CA ALA A 39 0.81 2.27 3.55
C ALA A 39 0.13 1.04 4.16
N VAL A 40 -1.17 0.86 3.91
CA VAL A 40 -1.92 -0.34 4.34
C VAL A 40 -1.39 -1.59 3.66
N LYS A 41 -1.11 -1.55 2.35
CA LYS A 41 -0.52 -2.69 1.61
C LYS A 41 0.82 -3.13 2.20
N ILE A 42 1.69 -2.19 2.54
CA ILE A 42 2.99 -2.49 3.16
C ILE A 42 2.78 -3.11 4.54
N LEU A 43 1.84 -2.60 5.35
CA LEU A 43 1.54 -3.18 6.65
C LEU A 43 0.95 -4.59 6.53
N ASP A 44 0.07 -4.83 5.56
CA ASP A 44 -0.50 -6.15 5.30
C ASP A 44 0.59 -7.17 4.95
N GLN A 45 1.52 -6.80 4.06
CA GLN A 45 2.69 -7.63 3.70
C GLN A 45 3.64 -7.87 4.88
N LEU A 46 3.84 -6.89 5.76
CA LEU A 46 4.69 -6.99 6.95
C LEU A 46 4.02 -7.68 8.14
N THR A 47 2.68 -7.66 8.17
CA THR A 47 1.79 -7.99 9.28
C THR A 47 1.73 -6.96 10.43
N VAL A 48 0.53 -6.82 11.00
CA VAL A 48 0.26 -5.94 12.15
C VAL A 48 1.14 -6.27 13.37
N PRO A 49 1.35 -7.55 13.77
CA PRO A 49 2.17 -7.86 14.94
C PRO A 49 3.62 -7.36 14.84
N VAL A 50 4.24 -7.45 13.65
CA VAL A 50 5.62 -6.96 13.44
C VAL A 50 5.71 -5.45 13.64
N PHE A 51 4.72 -4.71 13.12
CA PHE A 51 4.66 -3.26 13.27
C PHE A 51 4.39 -2.84 14.72
N VAL A 52 3.42 -3.49 15.37
CA VAL A 52 3.09 -3.26 16.78
C VAL A 52 4.28 -3.54 17.68
N ASP A 53 5.00 -4.64 17.47
CA ASP A 53 6.20 -4.97 18.26
C ASP A 53 7.28 -3.88 18.11
N LYS A 54 7.49 -3.36 16.89
CA LYS A 54 8.44 -2.25 16.68
C LYS A 54 8.02 -0.99 17.46
N LEU A 55 6.74 -0.65 17.50
CA LEU A 55 6.24 0.48 18.29
C LEU A 55 6.30 0.23 19.81
N LYS A 56 6.08 -1.01 20.26
CA LYS A 56 6.32 -1.43 21.66
C LYS A 56 7.79 -1.25 22.03
N GLN A 57 8.72 -1.62 21.15
CA GLN A 57 10.16 -1.37 21.32
C GLN A 57 10.48 0.13 21.40
N ALA A 58 9.79 0.97 20.60
CA ALA A 58 9.84 2.43 20.68
C ALA A 58 9.09 3.03 21.90
N GLN A 59 8.70 2.19 22.87
CA GLN A 59 8.11 2.58 24.16
C GLN A 59 6.74 3.27 24.11
N PHE A 60 5.98 3.17 23.00
CA PHE A 60 4.63 3.73 22.90
C PHE A 60 3.70 3.11 23.94
N SER A 61 3.24 3.93 24.89
CA SER A 61 2.58 3.46 26.11
C SER A 61 1.21 2.83 25.85
N GLN A 62 0.40 3.43 24.96
CA GLN A 62 -0.91 2.88 24.61
C GLN A 62 -0.78 1.57 23.82
N ILE A 63 0.12 1.53 22.84
CA ILE A 63 0.36 0.35 22.00
C ILE A 63 0.89 -0.83 22.82
N LYS A 64 1.67 -0.60 23.88
CA LYS A 64 2.05 -1.66 24.82
C LYS A 64 0.85 -2.29 25.54
N LYS A 65 -0.20 -1.50 25.82
CA LYS A 65 -1.39 -1.97 26.54
C LYS A 65 -2.39 -2.65 25.61
N THR A 66 -2.63 -2.08 24.44
CA THR A 66 -3.74 -2.48 23.55
C THR A 66 -3.27 -3.00 22.19
N GLY A 67 -1.97 -3.20 21.98
CA GLY A 67 -1.39 -3.56 20.68
C GLY A 67 -1.97 -4.82 20.05
N ASP A 68 -2.40 -5.78 20.87
CA ASP A 68 -2.93 -7.06 20.40
C ASP A 68 -4.38 -6.94 19.88
N GLN A 69 -5.00 -5.77 20.06
CA GLN A 69 -6.34 -5.43 19.56
C GLN A 69 -6.29 -4.55 18.30
N LEU A 70 -5.10 -4.16 17.85
CA LEU A 70 -4.93 -3.27 16.71
C LEU A 70 -5.04 -4.03 15.39
N GLY A 71 -5.68 -3.40 14.40
CA GLY A 71 -5.79 -3.90 13.03
C GLY A 71 -4.99 -3.06 12.03
N LEU A 72 -5.21 -3.27 10.73
CA LEU A 72 -4.51 -2.57 9.65
C LEU A 72 -4.63 -1.03 9.73
N SER A 73 -5.71 -0.51 10.31
CA SER A 73 -5.93 0.94 10.49
C SER A 73 -4.86 1.62 11.35
N VAL A 74 -4.07 0.88 12.14
CA VAL A 74 -2.99 1.44 12.95
C VAL A 74 -1.95 2.20 12.12
N ILE A 75 -1.66 1.77 10.89
CA ILE A 75 -0.69 2.45 10.01
C ILE A 75 -1.19 3.82 9.55
N LEU A 76 -2.51 4.05 9.60
CA LEU A 76 -3.16 5.31 9.27
C LEU A 76 -3.48 6.16 10.50
N GLY A 77 -2.93 5.81 11.67
CA GLY A 77 -3.18 6.53 12.92
C GLY A 77 -4.42 6.07 13.69
N GLY A 78 -4.89 4.83 13.48
CA GLY A 78 -5.99 4.22 14.24
C GLY A 78 -5.67 3.91 15.72
N CYS A 79 -4.66 4.56 16.31
CA CYS A 79 -4.27 4.41 17.71
C CYS A 79 -3.72 5.74 18.24
N ASP A 80 -4.13 6.10 19.46
CA ASP A 80 -3.66 7.32 20.12
C ASP A 80 -2.20 7.21 20.55
N VAL A 81 -1.46 8.30 20.36
CA VAL A 81 -0.04 8.41 20.74
C VAL A 81 0.22 9.78 21.35
N LYS A 82 1.25 9.88 22.19
CA LYS A 82 1.68 11.19 22.71
C LYS A 82 2.63 11.89 21.73
N LEU A 83 2.56 13.22 21.70
CA LEU A 83 3.49 14.04 20.92
C LEU A 83 4.96 13.75 21.29
N GLU A 84 5.24 13.56 22.59
CA GLU A 84 6.61 13.25 23.03
C GLU A 84 7.11 11.90 22.50
N GLU A 85 6.24 10.87 22.48
CA GLU A 85 6.57 9.52 22.00
C GLU A 85 6.88 9.55 20.50
N LEU A 86 6.05 10.24 19.73
CA LEU A 86 6.22 10.35 18.28
C LEU A 86 7.42 11.23 17.92
N THR A 87 7.65 12.33 18.64
CA THR A 87 8.84 13.18 18.45
C THR A 87 10.13 12.40 18.77
N ALA A 88 10.16 11.61 19.85
CA ALA A 88 11.30 10.75 20.18
C ALA A 88 11.56 9.67 19.11
N LEU A 89 10.50 9.12 18.51
CA LEU A 89 10.64 8.19 17.40
C LEU A 89 11.29 8.86 16.19
N TYR A 90 10.86 10.07 15.80
CA TYR A 90 11.46 10.80 14.68
C TYR A 90 12.91 11.24 14.96
N ALA A 91 13.25 11.55 16.21
CA ALA A 91 14.65 11.80 16.60
C ALA A 91 15.56 10.59 16.34
N SER A 92 15.00 9.37 16.34
CA SER A 92 15.75 8.17 15.96
C SER A 92 16.16 8.17 14.48
N PHE A 93 15.39 8.80 13.58
CA PHE A 93 15.77 8.93 12.16
C PHE A 93 16.98 9.84 11.98
N ALA A 94 17.07 10.92 12.77
CA ALA A 94 18.27 11.75 12.83
C ALA A 94 19.47 10.99 13.47
N SER A 95 19.19 10.01 14.33
CA SER A 95 20.18 9.22 15.06
C SER A 95 20.50 7.86 14.43
N GLN A 96 20.39 7.75 13.10
CA GLN A 96 20.69 6.53 12.32
C GLN A 96 19.89 5.29 12.77
N GLY A 97 18.64 5.49 13.19
CA GLY A 97 17.72 4.45 13.63
C GLY A 97 17.86 4.06 15.10
N ARG A 98 18.73 4.74 15.87
CA ARG A 98 18.85 4.54 17.32
C ARG A 98 17.80 5.35 18.07
N TYR A 99 16.92 4.65 18.75
CA TYR A 99 15.90 5.24 19.60
C TYR A 99 16.36 5.33 21.04
N ALA A 100 15.99 6.43 21.69
CA ALA A 100 16.01 6.60 23.13
C ALA A 100 14.81 7.50 23.54
N PRO A 101 14.22 7.29 24.73
CA PRO A 101 13.19 8.18 25.24
C PRO A 101 13.77 9.57 25.53
N LEU A 102 12.90 10.59 25.57
CA LEU A 102 13.29 11.95 25.92
C LEU A 102 13.88 12.02 27.33
N ARG A 103 14.84 12.91 27.51
CA ARG A 103 15.40 13.30 28.81
C ARG A 103 15.06 14.76 29.06
N TRP A 104 14.59 15.07 30.25
CA TRP A 104 14.17 16.43 30.62
C TRP A 104 15.35 17.26 31.10
N GLN A 105 16.31 16.60 31.75
CA GLN A 105 17.53 17.22 32.24
C GLN A 105 18.75 16.55 31.61
N GLN A 106 19.82 17.32 31.38
CA GLN A 106 21.03 16.81 30.72
C GLN A 106 21.68 15.66 31.49
N GLN A 107 21.59 15.72 32.83
CA GLN A 107 22.08 14.74 33.78
C GLN A 107 21.20 13.49 33.92
N ASP A 108 19.97 13.49 33.38
CA ASP A 108 19.11 12.30 33.48
C ASP A 108 19.81 11.12 32.78
N PRO A 109 19.82 9.91 33.38
CA PRO A 109 20.45 8.77 32.73
C PRO A 109 19.67 8.34 31.48
N LEU A 110 20.38 7.87 30.45
CA LEU A 110 19.77 7.17 29.31
C LEU A 110 19.35 5.77 29.76
N LYS A 111 18.10 5.66 30.26
CA LYS A 111 17.55 4.40 30.82
C LYS A 111 17.31 3.32 29.76
N TYR A 112 17.12 3.72 28.51
CA TYR A 112 16.78 2.82 27.41
C TYR A 112 17.38 3.33 26.11
N GLN A 113 18.02 2.45 25.35
CA GLN A 113 18.46 2.73 24.00
C GLN A 113 18.35 1.47 23.17
N ARG A 114 17.87 1.59 21.93
CA ARG A 114 17.75 0.45 21.02
C ARG A 114 17.96 0.86 19.57
N GLN A 115 18.62 -0.01 18.80
CA GLN A 115 18.63 0.10 17.35
C GLN A 115 17.27 -0.37 16.82
N LEU A 116 16.37 0.57 16.47
CA LEU A 116 15.06 0.25 15.92
C LEU A 116 15.12 -0.05 14.43
N LEU A 117 15.88 0.76 13.68
CA LEU A 117 16.03 0.65 12.23
C LEU A 117 17.50 0.55 11.87
N SER A 118 17.87 -0.10 10.77
CA SER A 118 19.27 -0.08 10.33
C SER A 118 19.65 1.33 9.85
N PRO A 119 20.94 1.73 9.96
CA PRO A 119 21.40 3.00 9.40
C PRO A 119 21.07 3.16 7.92
N THR A 120 21.15 2.07 7.14
CA THR A 120 20.87 2.05 5.69
C THR A 120 19.40 2.31 5.39
N ALA A 121 18.46 1.69 6.12
CA ALA A 121 17.04 1.95 5.97
C ALA A 121 16.67 3.36 6.41
N THR A 122 17.21 3.82 7.55
CA THR A 122 17.03 5.19 8.03
C THR A 122 17.54 6.21 7.01
N TYR A 123 18.70 5.99 6.39
CA TYR A 123 19.22 6.89 5.37
C TYR A 123 18.27 7.05 4.18
N LEU A 124 17.69 5.94 3.67
CA LEU A 124 16.72 6.00 2.56
C LEU A 124 15.45 6.76 2.96
N VAL A 125 14.91 6.51 4.15
CA VAL A 125 13.77 7.27 4.69
C VAL A 125 14.09 8.76 4.77
N ASN A 126 15.27 9.12 5.27
CA ASN A 126 15.72 10.51 5.33
C ASN A 126 15.78 11.14 3.93
N GLN A 127 16.25 10.43 2.90
CA GLN A 127 16.26 10.95 1.52
C GLN A 127 14.85 11.24 1.02
N ILE A 128 13.88 10.35 1.28
CA ILE A 128 12.49 10.54 0.85
C ILE A 128 11.85 11.73 1.57
N LEU A 129 12.01 11.81 2.89
CA LEU A 129 11.36 12.85 3.71
C LEU A 129 11.96 14.25 3.55
N THR A 130 13.11 14.39 2.88
CA THR A 130 13.76 15.68 2.58
C THR A 130 13.38 16.24 1.20
N GLN A 131 12.57 15.52 0.42
CA GLN A 131 12.23 15.95 -0.94
C GLN A 131 11.41 17.24 -0.94
N LEU A 132 11.75 18.15 -1.88
CA LEU A 132 11.09 19.44 -2.07
C LEU A 132 10.03 19.44 -3.17
N GLN A 133 9.71 18.28 -3.74
CA GLN A 133 8.62 18.15 -4.71
C GLN A 133 7.52 17.31 -4.09
N ARG A 134 6.67 17.96 -3.29
CA ARG A 134 5.57 17.32 -2.57
C ARG A 134 4.41 18.29 -2.35
N PRO A 135 3.16 17.80 -2.31
CA PRO A 135 1.97 18.64 -2.26
C PRO A 135 1.81 19.40 -0.93
N ASP A 136 2.49 18.97 0.13
CA ASP A 136 2.43 19.50 1.48
C ASP A 136 3.51 20.55 1.80
N LEU A 137 4.11 21.16 0.78
CA LEU A 137 5.01 22.29 0.96
C LEU A 137 4.23 23.59 1.20
N PRO A 138 4.56 24.36 2.26
CA PRO A 138 3.93 25.64 2.51
C PRO A 138 4.06 26.59 1.31
N HIS A 139 3.00 27.35 1.04
CA HIS A 139 3.04 28.42 0.06
C HIS A 139 4.15 29.42 0.45
N ASN A 140 4.97 29.83 -0.52
CA ASN A 140 6.16 30.67 -0.34
C ASN A 140 7.41 30.02 0.29
N PHE A 141 7.45 28.69 0.50
CA PHE A 141 8.68 27.99 0.92
C PHE A 141 9.89 28.33 0.02
N GLN A 142 9.66 28.51 -1.28
CA GLN A 142 10.69 28.87 -2.26
C GLN A 142 11.24 30.29 -2.09
N ASN A 143 10.50 31.19 -1.43
CA ASN A 143 10.91 32.59 -1.20
C ASN A 143 11.82 32.74 0.03
N SER A 144 11.88 31.72 0.88
CA SER A 144 12.77 31.63 2.03
C SER A 144 14.11 31.01 1.63
N GLY A 145 14.97 31.81 0.99
CA GLY A 145 16.30 31.38 0.50
C GLY A 145 17.29 30.89 1.58
N HIS A 146 16.90 30.91 2.85
CA HIS A 146 17.74 30.56 4.01
C HIS A 146 17.16 29.43 4.89
N LEU A 147 16.15 28.71 4.40
CA LEU A 147 15.56 27.60 5.16
C LEU A 147 16.58 26.46 5.35
N PRO A 148 16.75 25.96 6.58
CA PRO A 148 17.58 24.79 6.81
C PRO A 148 17.03 23.57 6.08
N ARG A 149 17.92 22.67 5.70
CA ARG A 149 17.55 21.35 5.17
C ARG A 149 16.85 20.56 6.28
N ILE A 150 15.58 20.21 6.05
CA ILE A 150 14.70 19.51 7.00
C ILE A 150 14.12 18.27 6.31
N ALA A 151 13.99 17.17 7.04
CA ALA A 151 13.13 16.06 6.69
C ALA A 151 11.86 16.15 7.53
N TRP A 152 10.68 16.01 6.93
CA TRP A 152 9.42 16.13 7.69
C TRP A 152 8.31 15.23 7.16
N LYS A 153 7.31 15.02 8.01
CA LYS A 153 6.09 14.32 7.64
C LYS A 153 4.87 14.95 8.32
N THR A 154 3.82 15.11 7.53
CA THR A 154 2.50 15.56 7.96
C THR A 154 1.64 14.42 8.52
N GLY A 155 0.69 14.76 9.38
CA GLY A 155 -0.37 13.87 9.82
C GLY A 155 -1.69 14.62 9.96
N THR A 156 -2.79 14.00 9.54
CA THR A 156 -4.16 14.53 9.73
C THR A 156 -5.01 13.37 10.23
N SER A 157 -5.65 13.53 11.39
CA SER A 157 -6.48 12.46 11.96
C SER A 157 -7.84 12.36 11.29
N TYR A 158 -8.49 11.20 11.44
CA TYR A 158 -9.86 11.01 11.00
C TYR A 158 -10.80 11.98 11.72
N GLY A 159 -11.76 12.56 10.98
CA GLY A 159 -12.64 13.60 11.50
C GLY A 159 -11.96 14.95 11.74
N ARG A 160 -10.71 15.14 11.27
CA ARG A 160 -9.96 16.41 11.34
C ARG A 160 -9.88 16.98 12.77
N LYS A 161 -9.56 16.12 13.73
CA LYS A 161 -9.42 16.48 15.15
C LYS A 161 -8.00 16.96 15.48
N ASP A 162 -7.03 16.45 14.74
CA ASP A 162 -5.62 16.66 14.97
C ASP A 162 -4.89 16.95 13.65
N ALA A 163 -4.11 18.02 13.65
CA ALA A 163 -3.10 18.31 12.66
C ALA A 163 -1.71 18.13 13.29
N TRP A 164 -0.91 17.25 12.68
CA TRP A 164 0.45 16.94 13.11
C TRP A 164 1.46 17.35 12.04
N SER A 165 2.62 17.80 12.47
CA SER A 165 3.81 17.91 11.63
C SER A 165 5.04 17.62 12.46
N ILE A 166 5.86 16.67 12.03
CA ILE A 166 7.10 16.33 12.72
C ILE A 166 8.24 16.40 11.73
N GLY A 167 9.25 17.20 12.09
CA GLY A 167 10.42 17.43 11.27
C GLY A 167 11.71 17.30 12.05
N TYR A 168 12.79 17.01 11.35
CA TYR A 168 14.12 16.89 11.94
C TYR A 168 15.21 17.29 10.95
N ASN A 169 16.33 17.73 11.50
CA ASN A 169 17.60 17.85 10.81
C ASN A 169 18.69 17.17 11.66
N LYS A 170 19.99 17.45 11.41
CA LYS A 170 21.07 16.85 12.19
C LYS A 170 21.11 17.27 13.66
N LYS A 171 20.58 18.45 13.99
CA LYS A 171 20.72 19.08 15.31
C LYS A 171 19.42 18.98 16.11
N TYR A 172 18.29 19.18 15.46
CA TYR A 172 16.99 19.35 16.10
C TYR A 172 15.95 18.38 15.54
N THR A 173 15.01 18.00 16.39
CA THR A 173 13.75 17.36 16.03
C THR A 173 12.64 18.18 16.66
N VAL A 174 11.65 18.58 15.85
CA VAL A 174 10.53 19.40 16.26
C VAL A 174 9.26 18.64 15.93
N GLY A 175 8.38 18.49 16.92
CA GLY A 175 7.04 17.96 16.74
C GLY A 175 6.01 19.03 17.05
N VAL A 176 5.06 19.21 16.14
CA VAL A 176 3.95 20.16 16.25
C VAL A 176 2.64 19.40 16.21
N TRP A 177 1.77 19.70 17.17
CA TRP A 177 0.38 19.28 17.18
C TRP A 177 -0.50 20.52 17.30
N VAL A 178 -1.58 20.54 16.52
CA VAL A 178 -2.63 21.56 16.56
C VAL A 178 -3.97 20.83 16.58
N GLY A 179 -4.84 21.22 17.50
CA GLY A 179 -6.18 20.64 17.64
C GLY A 179 -6.92 21.26 18.81
N ASN A 180 -8.20 20.92 18.94
CA ASN A 180 -9.01 21.34 20.07
C ASN A 180 -8.78 20.38 21.25
N PHE A 181 -8.54 20.93 22.44
CA PHE A 181 -8.48 20.10 23.66
C PHE A 181 -9.79 19.37 23.97
N SER A 182 -10.92 19.81 23.40
CA SER A 182 -12.20 19.09 23.46
C SER A 182 -12.23 17.81 22.60
N GLY A 183 -11.30 17.65 21.65
CA GLY A 183 -11.31 16.58 20.66
C GLY A 183 -12.33 16.78 19.54
N GLU A 184 -12.96 17.95 19.46
CA GLU A 184 -13.87 18.30 18.37
C GLU A 184 -13.10 18.63 17.09
N GLY A 185 -13.56 18.06 15.99
CA GLY A 185 -12.96 18.24 14.67
C GLY A 185 -13.27 19.62 14.07
N VAL A 186 -12.35 20.11 13.26
CA VAL A 186 -12.49 21.39 12.53
C VAL A 186 -12.22 21.13 11.05
N PRO A 187 -13.14 21.48 10.13
CA PRO A 187 -12.96 21.23 8.70
C PRO A 187 -11.64 21.77 8.13
N GLU A 188 -11.19 22.92 8.60
CA GLU A 188 -9.96 23.59 8.16
C GLU A 188 -8.69 22.95 8.74
N LEU A 189 -8.80 22.15 9.81
CA LEU A 189 -7.66 21.60 10.52
C LEU A 189 -7.04 20.44 9.73
N ASN A 190 -5.86 20.69 9.17
CA ASN A 190 -5.08 19.68 8.48
C ASN A 190 -3.58 19.87 8.70
N GLY A 191 -2.80 18.80 8.56
CA GLY A 191 -1.36 18.83 8.85
C GLY A 191 -0.57 19.81 7.98
N THR A 192 -0.97 19.98 6.71
CA THR A 192 -0.26 20.81 5.73
C THR A 192 -0.44 22.30 5.98
N ASP A 193 -1.65 22.75 6.27
CA ASP A 193 -1.97 24.17 6.37
C ASP A 193 -1.95 24.69 7.81
N SER A 194 -1.97 23.80 8.82
CA SER A 194 -2.00 24.19 10.23
C SER A 194 -0.67 23.92 10.96
N ALA A 195 -0.23 22.66 11.02
CA ALA A 195 0.92 22.28 11.84
C ALA A 195 2.27 22.53 11.12
N THR A 196 2.31 22.34 9.80
CA THR A 196 3.55 22.43 9.01
C THR A 196 4.10 23.86 8.91
N PRO A 197 3.30 24.92 8.71
CA PRO A 197 3.83 26.29 8.71
C PRO A 197 4.53 26.63 10.03
N LEU A 198 3.92 26.29 11.17
CA LEU A 198 4.53 26.49 12.49
C LEU A 198 5.83 25.67 12.66
N LEU A 199 5.88 24.43 12.14
CA LEU A 199 7.10 23.64 12.12
C LEU A 199 8.24 24.38 11.41
N PHE A 200 7.96 24.93 10.22
CA PHE A 200 8.94 25.68 9.43
C PHE A 200 9.34 26.99 10.09
N ASP A 201 8.43 27.72 10.72
CA ASP A 201 8.73 28.94 11.48
C ASP A 201 9.67 28.65 12.67
N ILE A 202 9.46 27.53 13.37
CA ILE A 202 10.35 27.09 14.45
C ILE A 202 11.74 26.78 13.89
N PHE A 203 11.85 26.01 12.80
CA PHE A 203 13.15 25.70 12.19
C PHE A 203 13.87 26.95 11.68
N ASN A 204 13.14 27.88 11.06
CA ASN A 204 13.65 29.19 10.66
C ASN A 204 14.16 30.01 11.84
N THR A 205 13.61 29.81 13.03
CA THR A 205 14.05 30.51 14.25
C THR A 205 15.28 29.87 14.87
N ILE A 206 15.33 28.53 14.95
CA ILE A 206 16.36 27.81 15.73
C ILE A 206 17.59 27.38 14.91
N ASP A 207 17.50 27.33 13.58
CA ASP A 207 18.60 26.93 12.69
C ASP A 207 18.65 27.79 11.41
N TYR A 208 18.33 29.09 11.54
CA TYR A 208 18.49 30.07 10.46
C TYR A 208 19.91 30.08 9.90
N ASN A 209 20.08 30.22 8.57
CA ASN A 209 21.40 30.23 7.93
C ASN A 209 22.28 29.00 8.26
N SER A 210 21.64 27.85 8.45
CA SER A 210 22.31 26.56 8.63
C SER A 210 23.28 26.25 7.48
N ALA A 211 24.38 25.56 7.79
CA ALA A 211 25.30 25.01 6.79
C ALA A 211 24.65 23.96 5.87
N ASN A 212 23.40 23.56 6.16
CA ASN A 212 22.65 22.55 5.41
C ASN A 212 23.32 21.17 5.36
N ASP A 213 24.13 20.88 6.38
CA ASP A 213 24.78 19.59 6.57
C ASP A 213 23.76 18.46 6.64
N TRP A 214 23.96 17.40 5.83
CA TRP A 214 23.05 16.27 5.77
C TRP A 214 23.71 14.92 6.03
N PHE A 215 22.89 13.92 6.36
CA PHE A 215 23.36 12.58 6.68
C PHE A 215 24.16 12.02 5.50
N ALA A 216 25.35 11.49 5.77
CA ALA A 216 26.14 10.78 4.77
C ALA A 216 25.57 9.37 4.55
N ALA A 217 25.73 8.84 3.33
CA ALA A 217 25.34 7.46 3.04
C ALA A 217 26.16 6.49 3.90
N PRO A 218 25.51 5.64 4.73
CA PRO A 218 26.22 4.64 5.52
C PRO A 218 26.79 3.53 4.63
N PRO A 219 27.83 2.80 5.10
CA PRO A 219 28.29 1.61 4.41
C PRO A 219 27.17 0.57 4.32
N GLY A 220 27.21 -0.28 3.29
CA GLY A 220 26.18 -1.30 3.05
C GLY A 220 25.00 -0.84 2.20
N LEU A 221 25.04 0.37 1.64
CA LEU A 221 24.22 0.74 0.49
C LEU A 221 25.00 0.48 -0.80
N ALA A 222 24.31 -0.09 -1.79
CA ALA A 222 24.83 -0.27 -3.13
C ALA A 222 23.86 0.30 -4.16
N GLN A 223 24.32 0.47 -5.39
CA GLN A 223 23.51 0.95 -6.52
C GLN A 223 23.30 -0.18 -7.51
N ARG A 224 22.11 -0.26 -8.10
CA ARG A 224 21.80 -1.23 -9.16
C ARG A 224 20.91 -0.63 -10.23
N SER A 225 20.99 -1.18 -11.44
CA SER A 225 20.06 -0.82 -12.52
C SER A 225 18.72 -1.52 -12.33
N VAL A 226 17.65 -0.74 -12.22
CA VAL A 226 16.27 -1.22 -12.07
C VAL A 226 15.42 -0.80 -13.27
N CYS A 227 14.38 -1.57 -13.56
CA CYS A 227 13.38 -1.22 -14.56
C CYS A 227 12.42 -0.15 -14.02
N THR A 228 12.18 0.91 -14.78
CA THR A 228 11.28 2.00 -14.35
C THR A 228 9.83 1.56 -14.20
N ALA A 229 9.40 0.46 -14.84
CA ALA A 229 8.03 -0.04 -14.72
C ALA A 229 7.73 -0.76 -13.38
N THR A 230 8.74 -1.32 -12.72
CA THR A 230 8.54 -2.15 -11.50
C THR A 230 9.44 -1.78 -10.34
N GLY A 231 10.54 -1.07 -10.56
CA GLY A 231 11.60 -0.85 -9.57
C GLY A 231 12.41 -2.12 -9.25
N LEU A 232 12.19 -3.22 -9.97
CA LEU A 232 12.96 -4.45 -9.81
C LEU A 232 14.22 -4.41 -10.69
N PRO A 233 15.28 -5.18 -10.34
CA PRO A 233 16.45 -5.40 -11.19
C PRO A 233 16.06 -5.62 -12.66
N ALA A 234 16.68 -4.86 -13.56
CA ALA A 234 16.29 -4.87 -14.97
C ALA A 234 16.49 -6.25 -15.61
N ASN A 235 15.54 -6.65 -16.45
CA ASN A 235 15.65 -7.82 -17.32
C ASN A 235 16.06 -7.41 -18.74
N THR A 236 16.36 -8.37 -19.62
CA THR A 236 16.86 -8.10 -20.99
C THR A 236 15.87 -7.29 -21.83
N PHE A 237 14.57 -7.53 -21.67
CA PHE A 237 13.51 -6.80 -22.38
C PHE A 237 13.19 -5.41 -21.81
N CYS A 238 13.76 -5.03 -20.66
CA CYS A 238 13.50 -3.73 -20.06
C CYS A 238 14.21 -2.63 -20.86
N GLN A 239 13.45 -1.77 -21.53
CA GLN A 239 13.96 -0.65 -22.32
C GLN A 239 14.39 0.52 -21.43
N ASN A 240 13.52 0.91 -20.50
CA ASN A 240 13.75 2.05 -19.60
C ASN A 240 14.32 1.57 -18.26
N ARG A 241 15.46 2.13 -17.87
CA ARG A 241 16.21 1.76 -16.67
C ARG A 241 16.75 2.98 -15.95
N VAL A 242 16.81 2.91 -14.63
CA VAL A 242 17.42 3.91 -13.78
C VAL A 242 18.36 3.25 -12.78
N LEU A 243 19.32 3.99 -12.25
CA LEU A 243 20.09 3.55 -11.09
C LEU A 243 19.28 3.82 -9.83
N ASP A 244 19.26 2.84 -8.94
CA ASP A 244 18.55 2.91 -7.68
C ASP A 244 19.37 2.31 -6.54
N ALA A 245 19.21 2.90 -5.35
CA ALA A 245 19.86 2.45 -4.14
C ALA A 245 19.18 1.18 -3.62
N TYR A 246 19.97 0.22 -3.15
CA TYR A 246 19.44 -0.98 -2.54
C TYR A 246 20.32 -1.45 -1.39
N LEU A 247 19.76 -2.33 -0.56
CA LEU A 247 20.42 -2.96 0.58
C LEU A 247 20.82 -4.38 0.15
N PRO A 248 22.11 -4.68 -0.09
CA PRO A 248 22.57 -6.03 -0.41
C PRO A 248 22.14 -7.04 0.65
N GLY A 249 21.64 -8.20 0.21
CA GLY A 249 21.13 -9.26 1.10
C GLY A 249 19.75 -9.01 1.71
N ILE A 250 19.17 -7.81 1.54
CA ILE A 250 17.84 -7.46 2.05
C ILE A 250 16.87 -7.15 0.91
N SER A 251 17.26 -6.29 -0.03
CA SER A 251 16.38 -5.90 -1.14
C SER A 251 16.15 -7.06 -2.12
N PRO A 252 14.94 -7.20 -2.70
CA PRO A 252 14.62 -8.28 -3.62
C PRO A 252 15.57 -8.37 -4.81
N VAL A 253 16.05 -9.57 -5.13
CA VAL A 253 16.94 -9.83 -6.29
C VAL A 253 16.18 -10.29 -7.54
N ALA A 254 14.89 -10.58 -7.40
CA ALA A 254 14.03 -11.00 -8.51
C ALA A 254 14.05 -9.96 -9.63
N LYS A 255 14.33 -10.39 -10.86
CA LYS A 255 14.33 -9.50 -12.02
C LYS A 255 12.92 -9.09 -12.39
N CYS A 256 12.83 -7.97 -13.07
CA CYS A 256 11.59 -7.44 -13.60
C CYS A 256 10.87 -8.44 -14.52
N THR A 257 9.57 -8.61 -14.30
CA THR A 257 8.65 -9.47 -15.06
C THR A 257 7.44 -8.68 -15.58
N HIS A 258 7.57 -7.35 -15.76
CA HIS A 258 6.47 -6.49 -16.21
C HIS A 258 5.99 -6.78 -17.62
N LEU A 259 6.81 -7.46 -18.42
CA LEU A 259 6.39 -8.06 -19.68
C LEU A 259 6.55 -9.57 -19.55
N LYS A 260 5.63 -10.30 -20.18
CA LYS A 260 5.73 -11.74 -20.37
C LYS A 260 5.67 -12.10 -21.84
N PRO A 261 6.44 -13.10 -22.29
CA PRO A 261 6.32 -13.60 -23.65
C PRO A 261 5.05 -14.43 -23.76
N VAL A 262 4.28 -14.20 -24.82
CA VAL A 262 3.09 -14.98 -25.15
C VAL A 262 3.24 -15.46 -26.58
N MET A 263 3.05 -16.75 -26.79
CA MET A 263 2.96 -17.32 -28.13
C MET A 263 1.56 -17.03 -28.66
N VAL A 264 1.47 -16.41 -29.82
CA VAL A 264 0.20 -16.03 -30.46
C VAL A 264 0.14 -16.57 -31.88
N SER A 265 -1.06 -16.78 -32.41
CA SER A 265 -1.25 -17.11 -33.83
C SER A 265 -0.66 -16.03 -34.73
N GLU A 266 -0.29 -16.37 -35.98
CA GLU A 266 0.27 -15.38 -36.93
C GLU A 266 -0.64 -14.17 -37.14
N ASN A 267 -1.96 -14.40 -37.13
CA ASN A 267 -2.97 -13.34 -37.20
C ASN A 267 -3.29 -12.68 -35.83
N GLN A 268 -2.58 -13.05 -34.76
CA GLN A 268 -2.71 -12.56 -33.39
C GLN A 268 -4.11 -12.70 -32.76
N GLN A 269 -4.97 -13.56 -33.31
CA GLN A 269 -6.32 -13.79 -32.78
C GLN A 269 -6.34 -14.66 -31.52
N PHE A 270 -5.38 -15.57 -31.36
CA PHE A 270 -5.33 -16.50 -30.24
C PHE A 270 -3.96 -16.57 -29.59
N ALA A 271 -3.94 -16.81 -28.28
CA ALA A 271 -2.75 -17.13 -27.50
C ALA A 271 -2.63 -18.65 -27.27
N TYR A 272 -1.39 -19.17 -27.32
CA TYR A 272 -1.07 -20.56 -27.09
C TYR A 272 -0.36 -20.76 -25.75
N CYS A 273 -0.66 -21.89 -25.09
CA CYS A 273 0.11 -22.39 -23.95
C CYS A 273 1.01 -23.53 -24.43
N THR A 274 1.86 -24.04 -23.56
CA THR A 274 2.78 -25.15 -23.87
C THR A 274 2.07 -26.43 -24.34
N THR A 275 0.78 -26.61 -24.05
CA THR A 275 0.00 -27.80 -24.43
C THR A 275 -0.65 -27.69 -25.81
N CYS A 276 -0.99 -26.48 -26.26
CA CYS A 276 -1.69 -26.25 -27.54
C CYS A 276 -0.86 -25.43 -28.54
N LEU A 277 0.44 -25.27 -28.28
CA LEU A 277 1.36 -24.60 -29.19
C LEU A 277 1.56 -25.49 -30.44
N PRO A 278 1.23 -25.01 -31.64
CA PRO A 278 1.48 -25.75 -32.87
C PRO A 278 2.98 -25.84 -33.17
N GLU A 279 3.38 -26.83 -33.99
CA GLU A 279 4.78 -27.00 -34.40
C GLU A 279 5.32 -25.78 -35.19
N SER A 280 4.45 -25.09 -35.93
CA SER A 280 4.76 -23.89 -36.70
C SER A 280 3.53 -22.98 -36.81
N GLY A 281 3.68 -21.77 -37.37
CA GLY A 281 2.57 -20.83 -37.56
C GLY A 281 2.19 -20.04 -36.30
N TYR A 282 3.17 -19.71 -35.46
CA TYR A 282 2.99 -18.85 -34.30
C TYR A 282 4.08 -17.78 -34.21
N LEU A 283 3.79 -16.70 -33.51
CA LEU A 283 4.70 -15.60 -33.21
C LEU A 283 4.87 -15.48 -31.70
N GLN A 284 6.09 -15.16 -31.23
CA GLN A 284 6.29 -14.74 -29.85
C GLN A 284 6.16 -13.22 -29.76
N LYS A 285 5.24 -12.74 -28.92
CA LYS A 285 5.07 -11.32 -28.63
C LYS A 285 5.12 -11.06 -27.13
N TRP A 286 5.68 -9.92 -26.74
CA TRP A 286 5.71 -9.49 -25.33
C TRP A 286 4.45 -8.72 -25.01
N TYR A 287 3.78 -9.09 -23.92
CA TYR A 287 2.60 -8.40 -23.41
C TYR A 287 2.82 -7.89 -21.98
N PRO A 288 2.17 -6.79 -21.58
CA PRO A 288 2.15 -6.36 -20.19
C PRO A 288 1.67 -7.46 -19.24
N ASN A 289 2.34 -7.58 -18.11
CA ASN A 289 2.06 -8.56 -17.07
C ASN A 289 1.58 -7.84 -15.80
N TYR A 290 0.37 -7.30 -15.86
CA TYR A 290 -0.26 -6.60 -14.74
C TYR A 290 -0.83 -7.57 -13.71
N THR A 291 -0.91 -7.11 -12.45
CA THR A 291 -1.59 -7.85 -11.38
C THR A 291 -3.12 -7.79 -11.58
N PRO A 292 -3.90 -8.76 -11.07
CA PRO A 292 -5.37 -8.74 -11.18
C PRO A 292 -6.01 -7.45 -10.63
N GLU A 293 -5.48 -6.90 -9.54
CA GLU A 293 -5.96 -5.63 -8.95
C GLU A 293 -5.77 -4.42 -9.89
N ILE A 294 -4.66 -4.36 -10.65
CA ILE A 294 -4.40 -3.28 -11.61
C ILE A 294 -5.32 -3.42 -12.82
N LEU A 295 -5.55 -4.65 -13.28
CA LEU A 295 -6.48 -4.92 -14.38
C LEU A 295 -7.91 -4.54 -14.01
N ALA A 296 -8.37 -4.93 -12.82
CA ALA A 296 -9.69 -4.57 -12.31
C ALA A 296 -9.87 -3.05 -12.23
N PHE A 297 -8.84 -2.35 -11.74
CA PHE A 297 -8.82 -0.88 -11.73
C PHE A 297 -8.88 -0.28 -13.13
N TYR A 298 -8.10 -0.77 -14.08
CA TYR A 298 -8.13 -0.27 -15.46
C TYR A 298 -9.47 -0.51 -16.15
N GLU A 299 -10.11 -1.65 -15.93
CA GLU A 299 -11.45 -1.91 -16.46
C GLU A 299 -12.49 -0.98 -15.83
N ALA A 300 -12.46 -0.80 -14.50
CA ALA A 300 -13.41 0.08 -13.80
C ALA A 300 -13.28 1.54 -14.24
N GLU A 301 -12.05 2.03 -14.40
CA GLU A 301 -11.76 3.41 -14.81
C GLU A 301 -11.71 3.60 -16.35
N HIS A 302 -12.01 2.55 -17.13
CA HIS A 302 -11.95 2.57 -18.59
C HIS A 302 -10.58 3.01 -19.14
N ILE A 303 -9.50 2.68 -18.43
CA ILE A 303 -8.12 2.96 -18.82
C ILE A 303 -7.70 1.93 -19.89
N PRO A 304 -7.30 2.36 -21.10
CA PRO A 304 -6.89 1.44 -22.15
C PRO A 304 -5.57 0.75 -21.78
N TYR A 305 -5.51 -0.56 -22.01
CA TYR A 305 -4.29 -1.36 -21.86
C TYR A 305 -4.22 -2.44 -22.94
N GLU A 306 -3.00 -2.92 -23.23
CA GLU A 306 -2.81 -3.99 -24.20
C GLU A 306 -3.27 -5.33 -23.63
N LYS A 307 -4.33 -5.90 -24.21
CA LYS A 307 -4.90 -7.19 -23.82
C LYS A 307 -4.17 -8.34 -24.52
N ILE A 308 -3.96 -9.43 -23.80
CA ILE A 308 -3.54 -10.69 -24.40
C ILE A 308 -4.72 -11.26 -25.21
N PRO A 309 -4.51 -11.77 -26.44
CA PRO A 309 -5.56 -12.43 -27.19
C PRO A 309 -6.19 -13.59 -26.43
N ALA A 310 -7.42 -13.95 -26.79
CA ALA A 310 -8.12 -15.06 -26.17
C ALA A 310 -7.30 -16.37 -26.30
N HIS A 311 -7.37 -17.23 -25.29
CA HIS A 311 -6.69 -18.52 -25.37
C HIS A 311 -7.21 -19.37 -26.55
N ASN A 312 -6.33 -20.19 -27.15
CA ASN A 312 -6.70 -21.09 -28.24
C ASN A 312 -7.92 -21.95 -27.83
N PRO A 313 -9.08 -21.80 -28.51
CA PRO A 313 -10.32 -22.48 -28.12
C PRO A 313 -10.27 -24.00 -28.30
N GLN A 314 -9.26 -24.52 -29.02
CA GLN A 314 -9.04 -25.96 -29.19
C GLN A 314 -8.15 -26.57 -28.09
N CYS A 315 -7.68 -25.78 -27.12
CA CYS A 315 -6.87 -26.30 -26.03
C CYS A 315 -7.70 -27.13 -25.05
N SER A 316 -7.23 -28.33 -24.72
CA SER A 316 -7.85 -29.23 -23.75
C SER A 316 -7.26 -29.11 -22.33
N ARG A 317 -6.37 -28.15 -22.09
CA ARG A 317 -5.70 -27.98 -20.79
C ARG A 317 -6.64 -27.31 -19.79
N ILE A 318 -6.66 -27.83 -18.57
CA ILE A 318 -7.24 -27.17 -17.40
C ILE A 318 -6.13 -26.35 -16.74
N PHE A 319 -6.29 -25.04 -16.61
CA PHE A 319 -5.30 -24.17 -15.97
C PHE A 319 -5.42 -24.24 -14.44
N SER A 320 -4.32 -24.09 -13.71
CA SER A 320 -4.29 -24.12 -12.23
C SER A 320 -3.66 -22.88 -11.58
N GLU A 321 -3.00 -22.02 -12.35
CA GLU A 321 -2.37 -20.78 -11.86
C GLU A 321 -3.23 -19.56 -12.20
N PHE A 322 -3.22 -18.53 -11.34
CA PHE A 322 -4.04 -17.31 -11.47
C PHE A 322 -5.56 -17.55 -11.41
N ALA A 323 -5.99 -18.40 -10.49
CA ALA A 323 -7.41 -18.58 -10.21
C ALA A 323 -8.09 -17.24 -9.86
N PRO A 324 -9.39 -17.08 -10.19
CA PRO A 324 -10.13 -15.86 -9.87
C PRO A 324 -10.05 -15.55 -8.38
N VAL A 325 -9.79 -14.31 -7.99
CA VAL A 325 -9.75 -13.90 -6.58
C VAL A 325 -11.11 -13.36 -6.20
N ILE A 326 -11.86 -14.08 -5.35
CA ILE A 326 -13.15 -13.61 -4.84
C ILE A 326 -12.89 -12.40 -3.92
N THR A 327 -13.42 -11.25 -4.30
CA THR A 327 -13.31 -9.99 -3.55
C THR A 327 -14.60 -9.66 -2.79
N ALA A 328 -15.74 -10.25 -3.19
CA ALA A 328 -16.99 -10.17 -2.46
C ALA A 328 -17.83 -11.45 -2.64
N PRO A 329 -18.47 -11.95 -1.57
CA PRO A 329 -18.30 -11.54 -0.18
C PRO A 329 -16.95 -12.03 0.37
N THR A 330 -16.43 -11.34 1.37
CA THR A 330 -15.10 -11.64 1.89
C THR A 330 -15.10 -12.93 2.71
N SER A 331 -14.11 -13.78 2.42
CA SER A 331 -13.93 -15.05 3.10
C SER A 331 -13.73 -14.89 4.62
N ASN A 332 -14.28 -15.86 5.34
CA ASN A 332 -14.28 -16.04 6.80
C ASN A 332 -14.99 -14.94 7.61
N MET A 333 -15.84 -14.13 6.98
CA MET A 333 -16.64 -13.10 7.66
C MET A 333 -18.04 -13.60 8.04
N GLU A 334 -18.61 -13.01 9.10
CA GLU A 334 -20.02 -13.14 9.46
C GLU A 334 -20.81 -11.96 8.86
N TYR A 335 -21.88 -12.28 8.12
CA TYR A 335 -22.80 -11.34 7.52
C TYR A 335 -24.12 -11.37 8.28
N LEU A 336 -24.46 -10.24 8.91
CA LEU A 336 -25.72 -10.02 9.60
C LEU A 336 -26.73 -9.44 8.60
N LEU A 337 -27.81 -10.17 8.33
CA LEU A 337 -28.82 -9.79 7.34
C LEU A 337 -30.20 -9.65 7.98
N GLU A 338 -30.98 -8.69 7.52
CA GLU A 338 -32.38 -8.56 7.94
C GLU A 338 -33.29 -9.47 7.11
N ARG A 339 -34.02 -10.37 7.80
CA ARG A 339 -34.86 -11.38 7.12
C ARG A 339 -36.00 -10.74 6.32
N ALA A 340 -36.56 -9.65 6.83
CA ALA A 340 -37.67 -8.93 6.19
C ALA A 340 -37.27 -8.28 4.87
N GLU A 341 -36.02 -7.82 4.76
CA GLU A 341 -35.54 -7.05 3.62
C GLU A 341 -35.03 -7.91 2.44
N LYS A 342 -34.91 -9.23 2.64
CA LYS A 342 -34.34 -10.15 1.63
C LYS A 342 -33.03 -9.62 1.03
N GLN A 343 -32.14 -9.13 1.90
CA GLN A 343 -30.87 -8.53 1.50
C GLN A 343 -30.06 -9.50 0.66
N LYS A 344 -29.45 -8.96 -0.41
CA LYS A 344 -28.63 -9.74 -1.35
C LYS A 344 -27.16 -9.49 -1.08
N LEU A 345 -26.38 -10.56 -1.14
CA LEU A 345 -24.93 -10.50 -1.10
C LEU A 345 -24.40 -10.44 -2.53
N MET A 346 -23.53 -9.47 -2.79
CA MET A 346 -22.84 -9.33 -4.06
C MET A 346 -21.76 -10.39 -4.20
N LEU A 347 -21.70 -11.00 -5.37
CA LEU A 347 -20.63 -11.89 -5.81
C LEU A 347 -19.75 -11.13 -6.79
N HIS A 348 -18.48 -10.96 -6.44
CA HIS A 348 -17.50 -10.28 -7.26
C HIS A 348 -16.13 -10.95 -7.13
N CYS A 349 -15.38 -11.00 -8.23
CA CYS A 349 -14.04 -11.55 -8.28
C CYS A 349 -13.17 -10.79 -9.29
N ASN A 350 -11.86 -10.76 -9.01
CA ASN A 350 -10.86 -10.30 -9.95
C ASN A 350 -10.28 -11.49 -10.72
N THR A 351 -10.27 -11.43 -12.04
CA THR A 351 -9.73 -12.48 -12.91
C THR A 351 -8.43 -12.03 -13.59
N HIS A 352 -7.69 -12.99 -14.14
CA HIS A 352 -6.54 -12.70 -14.98
C HIS A 352 -6.98 -12.37 -16.42
N ASN A 353 -6.11 -11.73 -17.21
CA ASN A 353 -6.49 -11.01 -18.43
C ASN A 353 -7.07 -11.85 -19.59
N GLU A 354 -6.84 -13.16 -19.64
CA GLU A 354 -7.45 -14.03 -20.66
C GLU A 354 -8.91 -14.44 -20.38
N VAL A 355 -9.46 -14.17 -19.19
CA VAL A 355 -10.81 -14.62 -18.79
C VAL A 355 -11.92 -13.75 -19.38
N LYS A 356 -12.96 -14.36 -19.94
CA LYS A 356 -14.15 -13.66 -20.47
C LYS A 356 -15.38 -13.82 -19.58
N GLN A 357 -15.53 -14.95 -18.92
CA GLN A 357 -16.67 -15.24 -18.06
C GLN A 357 -16.28 -16.07 -16.83
N VAL A 358 -17.09 -15.91 -15.78
CA VAL A 358 -16.98 -16.64 -14.52
C VAL A 358 -18.30 -17.33 -14.19
N TYR A 359 -18.19 -18.44 -13.47
CA TYR A 359 -19.28 -19.29 -13.03
C TYR A 359 -19.30 -19.28 -11.51
N TRP A 360 -20.41 -18.86 -10.95
CA TRP A 360 -20.60 -18.77 -9.51
C TRP A 360 -21.36 -19.97 -8.99
N TYR A 361 -20.86 -20.55 -7.90
CA TYR A 361 -21.49 -21.65 -7.19
C TYR A 361 -21.73 -21.28 -5.73
N ILE A 362 -22.88 -21.69 -5.21
CA ILE A 362 -23.24 -21.57 -3.80
C ILE A 362 -23.47 -22.98 -3.27
N ASN A 363 -22.70 -23.41 -2.26
CA ASN A 363 -22.72 -24.76 -1.71
C ASN A 363 -22.63 -25.84 -2.80
N ASP A 364 -21.65 -25.69 -3.70
CA ASP A 364 -21.38 -26.58 -4.83
C ASP A 364 -22.51 -26.67 -5.89
N GLN A 365 -23.54 -25.82 -5.80
CA GLN A 365 -24.59 -25.69 -6.81
C GLN A 365 -24.37 -24.47 -7.69
N LEU A 366 -24.43 -24.65 -9.01
CA LEU A 366 -24.29 -23.55 -9.97
C LEU A 366 -25.42 -22.54 -9.77
N LEU A 367 -25.06 -21.30 -9.45
CA LEU A 367 -25.99 -20.18 -9.38
C LEU A 367 -26.19 -19.57 -10.77
N GLN A 368 -25.11 -19.06 -11.36
CA GLN A 368 -25.15 -18.40 -12.68
C GLN A 368 -23.75 -18.25 -13.28
N ALA A 369 -23.67 -18.24 -14.62
CA ALA A 369 -22.50 -17.75 -15.36
C ALA A 369 -22.69 -16.27 -15.72
N VAL A 370 -21.65 -15.46 -15.57
CA VAL A 370 -21.66 -14.03 -15.93
C VAL A 370 -20.35 -13.64 -16.63
N PRO A 371 -20.38 -12.69 -17.59
CA PRO A 371 -19.17 -12.00 -18.06
C PRO A 371 -18.32 -11.45 -16.91
N VAL A 372 -17.01 -11.35 -17.13
CA VAL A 372 -16.10 -10.67 -16.19
C VAL A 372 -16.59 -9.24 -15.91
N ASN A 373 -16.45 -8.81 -14.65
CA ASN A 373 -16.88 -7.50 -14.13
C ASN A 373 -18.41 -7.25 -14.06
N GLN A 374 -19.26 -8.23 -14.39
CA GLN A 374 -20.69 -8.10 -14.12
C GLN A 374 -21.02 -8.44 -12.66
N ASN A 375 -21.71 -7.54 -11.96
CA ASN A 375 -22.17 -7.78 -10.60
C ASN A 375 -23.27 -8.85 -10.60
N LEU A 376 -23.05 -9.94 -9.87
CA LEU A 376 -24.04 -10.95 -9.57
C LEU A 376 -24.43 -10.83 -8.10
N PHE A 377 -25.67 -11.17 -7.75
CA PHE A 377 -26.15 -11.11 -6.39
C PHE A 377 -26.87 -12.40 -6.03
N PHE A 378 -26.64 -12.92 -4.84
CA PHE A 378 -27.38 -14.06 -4.31
C PHE A 378 -28.08 -13.69 -3.00
N THR A 379 -29.20 -14.34 -2.72
CA THR A 379 -29.98 -14.12 -1.49
C THR A 379 -29.83 -15.35 -0.60
N PRO A 380 -29.18 -15.25 0.58
CA PRO A 380 -29.14 -16.36 1.52
C PRO A 380 -30.56 -16.70 2.02
N GLU A 381 -30.92 -17.98 2.02
CA GLU A 381 -32.24 -18.44 2.50
C GLU A 381 -32.22 -18.89 3.97
N LYS A 382 -31.05 -19.31 4.48
CA LYS A 382 -30.89 -19.92 5.80
C LYS A 382 -29.67 -19.32 6.50
N ALA A 383 -29.72 -19.25 7.83
CA ALA A 383 -28.53 -18.95 8.61
C ALA A 383 -27.56 -20.15 8.53
N GLY A 384 -26.27 -19.88 8.57
CA GLY A 384 -25.23 -20.91 8.55
C GLY A 384 -24.05 -20.57 7.67
N LYS A 385 -23.17 -21.55 7.48
CA LYS A 385 -21.99 -21.42 6.63
C LYS A 385 -22.36 -21.62 5.17
N TYR A 386 -21.85 -20.76 4.31
CA TYR A 386 -21.97 -20.85 2.87
C TYR A 386 -20.58 -21.03 2.26
N LYS A 387 -20.44 -21.99 1.35
CA LYS A 387 -19.31 -22.09 0.44
C LYS A 387 -19.66 -21.35 -0.83
N ILE A 388 -18.80 -20.43 -1.25
CA ILE A 388 -18.93 -19.65 -2.46
C ILE A 388 -17.74 -20.00 -3.34
N SER A 389 -17.98 -20.52 -4.53
CA SER A 389 -16.91 -20.87 -5.46
C SER A 389 -17.04 -20.04 -6.72
N CYS A 390 -15.90 -19.55 -7.21
CA CYS A 390 -15.79 -18.85 -8.47
C CYS A 390 -14.86 -19.65 -9.38
N LEU A 391 -15.42 -20.17 -10.47
CA LEU A 391 -14.71 -20.86 -11.52
C LEU A 391 -14.63 -19.93 -12.73
N ASP A 392 -13.47 -19.79 -13.35
CA ASP A 392 -13.36 -19.05 -14.61
C ASP A 392 -13.44 -19.96 -15.85
N ASP A 393 -13.59 -19.35 -17.03
CA ASP A 393 -13.62 -20.05 -18.32
C ASP A 393 -12.29 -20.70 -18.74
N GLN A 394 -11.23 -20.55 -17.94
CA GLN A 394 -9.98 -21.29 -18.08
C GLN A 394 -9.92 -22.53 -17.19
N GLY A 395 -11.01 -22.80 -16.44
CA GLY A 395 -11.13 -23.96 -15.56
C GLY A 395 -10.48 -23.79 -14.19
N ARG A 396 -10.13 -22.55 -13.79
CA ARG A 396 -9.51 -22.25 -12.50
C ARG A 396 -10.56 -21.90 -11.46
N ASN A 397 -10.46 -22.48 -10.27
CA ASN A 397 -11.44 -22.29 -9.20
C ASN A 397 -10.82 -21.67 -7.95
N THR A 398 -11.60 -20.82 -7.28
CA THR A 398 -11.33 -20.33 -5.93
C THR A 398 -12.55 -20.49 -5.06
N ASP A 399 -12.34 -20.95 -3.83
CA ASP A 399 -13.38 -21.09 -2.81
C ASP A 399 -13.25 -19.98 -1.76
N SER A 400 -14.39 -19.44 -1.32
CA SER A 400 -14.55 -18.51 -0.21
C SER A 400 -15.64 -19.06 0.72
N TYR A 401 -15.46 -18.92 2.03
CA TYR A 401 -16.43 -19.38 3.02
C TYR A 401 -16.97 -18.20 3.81
N ILE A 402 -18.28 -18.07 3.95
CA ILE A 402 -18.88 -17.02 4.80
C ILE A 402 -19.84 -17.63 5.81
N THR A 403 -20.15 -16.89 6.87
CA THR A 403 -21.24 -17.24 7.79
C THR A 403 -22.35 -16.21 7.66
N VAL A 404 -23.59 -16.65 7.48
CA VAL A 404 -24.76 -15.77 7.44
C VAL A 404 -25.57 -15.97 8.71
N ARG A 405 -25.97 -14.87 9.33
CA ARG A 405 -26.90 -14.85 10.46
C ARG A 405 -27.99 -13.83 10.18
N PHE A 406 -29.23 -14.19 10.49
CA PHE A 406 -30.35 -13.27 10.37
C PHE A 406 -30.53 -12.51 11.68
N LEU A 407 -30.74 -11.21 11.56
CA LEU A 407 -31.32 -10.40 12.62
C LEU A 407 -32.84 -10.64 12.58
N ASP A 408 -33.41 -10.95 13.74
CA ASP A 408 -34.84 -11.19 13.93
C ASP A 408 -35.65 -9.90 13.89
#